data_AF-A0ABD0XJT3-F1
#
_entry.id   AF-A0ABD0XJT3-F1
#
_cell.length_a   1.000
_cell.length_b   1.000
_cell.length_c   1.000
_cell.angle_alpha   90.00
_cell.angle_beta   90.00
_cell.angle_gamma   90.00
#
_symmetry.space_group_name_H-M   'P 1'
#
loop_
_entity.id
_entity.type
_entity.pdbx_description
1 polymer ?
#
loop_
_entity_poly.entity_id
_entity_poly.type
_entity_poly.pdbx_seq_one_letter_code
_entity_poly.pdbx_strand_id
1 'polypeptide(L)'
;MDLSALSSVSDHVCVLWDCELSDIQRQAVFEIEEEDLLEHQFFIRTMCLSAEASMEMHVVEVQDRASLWPGAPFPLRTAYDTVI
;
A
#
# COMPACT_ATOMS: atom_id res chain seq x y z
N MET A 1 38.78 -14.02 -12.47
CA MET A 1 37.65 -13.32 -11.83
C MET A 1 36.51 -13.42 -12.82
N ASP A 2 35.55 -14.27 -12.47
CA ASP A 2 34.47 -14.69 -13.36
C ASP A 2 33.35 -13.63 -13.30
N LEU A 3 33.15 -12.89 -14.39
CA LEU A 3 32.13 -11.83 -14.48
C LEU A 3 30.71 -12.39 -14.62
N SER A 4 30.57 -13.72 -14.71
CA SER A 4 29.29 -14.46 -14.75
C SER A 4 28.50 -14.34 -13.44
N ALA A 5 29.15 -13.98 -12.34
CA ALA A 5 28.49 -13.79 -11.03
C ALA A 5 27.71 -12.45 -10.92
N LEU A 6 27.76 -11.59 -11.93
CA LEU A 6 26.97 -10.36 -11.98
C LEU A 6 25.61 -10.54 -12.67
N SER A 7 25.27 -11.77 -13.10
CA SER A 7 24.04 -12.07 -13.84
C SER A 7 22.78 -12.23 -12.96
N SER A 8 22.87 -12.18 -11.63
CA SER A 8 21.68 -12.26 -10.76
C SER A 8 21.14 -10.86 -10.41
N VAL A 9 20.75 -10.10 -11.42
CA VAL A 9 19.86 -8.94 -11.25
C VAL A 9 18.47 -9.49 -11.58
N SER A 10 17.50 -9.70 -10.69
CA SER A 10 17.24 -9.27 -9.31
C SER A 10 16.29 -10.33 -8.69
N ASP A 11 16.59 -10.89 -7.51
CA ASP A 11 15.72 -11.87 -6.82
C ASP A 11 14.42 -11.28 -6.25
N HIS A 12 14.17 -9.97 -6.44
CA HIS A 12 12.96 -9.32 -5.96
C HIS A 12 11.85 -9.37 -7.02
N VAL A 13 10.81 -10.17 -6.76
CA VAL A 13 9.56 -10.18 -7.55
C VAL A 13 8.70 -9.01 -7.09
N CYS A 14 8.42 -8.06 -8.00
CA CYS A 14 7.47 -6.98 -7.74
C CYS A 14 6.09 -7.40 -8.26
N VAL A 15 5.14 -7.61 -7.35
CA VAL A 15 3.75 -7.92 -7.67
C VAL A 15 2.92 -6.63 -7.62
N LEU A 16 2.07 -6.42 -8.62
CA LEU A 16 1.11 -5.32 -8.61
C LEU A 16 -0.07 -5.67 -7.70
N TRP A 17 -0.45 -4.73 -6.86
CA TRP A 17 -1.62 -4.81 -6.00
C TRP A 17 -2.40 -3.50 -6.10
N ASP A 18 -3.71 -3.60 -6.20
CA ASP A 18 -4.64 -2.48 -6.20
C ASP A 18 -5.88 -2.77 -5.35
N CYS A 19 -6.59 -1.71 -5.01
CA CYS A 19 -7.88 -1.79 -4.33
C CYS A 19 -8.71 -0.53 -4.61
N GLU A 20 -10.02 -0.66 -4.50
CA GLU A 20 -10.95 0.47 -4.51
C GLU A 20 -11.56 0.64 -3.12
N LEU A 21 -11.58 1.89 -2.64
CA LEU A 21 -12.25 2.27 -1.40
C LEU A 21 -13.46 3.16 -1.71
N SER A 22 -14.57 2.90 -1.03
CA SER A 22 -15.82 3.62 -1.18
C SER A 22 -16.59 3.65 0.13
N ASP A 23 -17.74 4.30 0.15
CA ASP A 23 -18.65 4.27 1.30
C ASP A 23 -19.13 2.87 1.67
N ILE A 24 -19.22 1.98 0.67
CA ILE A 24 -19.64 0.58 0.85
C ILE A 24 -18.44 -0.27 1.25
N GLN A 25 -17.28 -0.05 0.63
CA GLN A 25 -16.04 -0.80 0.88
C GLN A 25 -14.98 0.13 1.45
N ARG A 26 -14.97 0.27 2.78
CA ARG A 26 -14.10 1.22 3.48
C ARG A 26 -12.71 0.68 3.83
N GLN A 27 -12.48 -0.61 3.61
CA GLN A 27 -11.24 -1.28 3.97
C GLN A 27 -10.80 -2.24 2.87
N ALA A 28 -9.50 -2.29 2.64
CA ALA A 28 -8.82 -3.32 1.88
C ALA A 28 -7.70 -3.89 2.77
N VAL A 29 -7.51 -5.21 2.72
CA VAL A 29 -6.50 -5.89 3.51
C VAL A 29 -5.51 -6.53 2.54
N PHE A 30 -4.23 -6.20 2.73
CA PHE A 30 -3.13 -6.90 2.09
C PHE A 30 -2.67 -8.00 3.04
N GLU A 31 -2.88 -9.27 2.65
CA GLU A 31 -2.51 -10.44 3.43
C GLU A 31 -1.29 -11.11 2.82
N ILE A 32 -0.35 -11.48 3.68
CA ILE A 32 0.84 -12.28 3.38
C ILE A 32 0.83 -13.42 4.39
N GLU A 33 1.34 -14.58 3.99
CA GLU A 33 1.56 -15.71 4.91
C GLU A 33 2.45 -15.27 6.08
N GLU A 34 2.13 -15.71 7.31
CA GLU A 34 2.80 -15.23 8.53
C GLU A 34 4.31 -15.51 8.54
N GLU A 35 4.74 -16.56 7.83
CA GLU A 35 6.14 -16.97 7.70
C GLU A 35 6.98 -15.97 6.89
N ASP A 36 6.35 -15.17 6.03
CA ASP A 36 7.03 -14.31 5.05
C ASP A 36 6.95 -12.80 5.39
N LEU A 37 6.38 -12.43 6.56
CA LEU A 37 6.10 -11.03 6.93
C LEU A 37 7.34 -10.10 6.93
N LEU A 38 8.54 -10.64 7.12
CA LEU A 38 9.79 -9.88 7.10
C LEU A 38 10.45 -9.84 5.71
N GLU A 39 9.95 -10.64 4.77
CA GLU A 39 10.52 -10.81 3.43
C GLU A 39 9.81 -9.93 2.39
N HIS A 40 8.58 -9.50 2.69
CA HIS A 40 7.78 -8.68 1.81
C HIS A 40 7.69 -7.22 2.28
N GLN A 41 7.76 -6.31 1.30
CA GLN A 41 7.56 -4.88 1.52
C GLN A 41 6.39 -4.37 0.68
N PHE A 42 5.47 -3.67 1.32
CA PHE A 42 4.33 -3.04 0.64
C PHE A 42 4.65 -1.59 0.29
N PHE A 43 4.47 -1.22 -0.98
CA PHE A 43 4.72 0.13 -1.49
C PHE A 43 3.48 0.69 -2.17
N ILE A 44 2.96 1.81 -1.65
CA ILE A 44 1.89 2.56 -2.31
C ILE A 44 2.53 3.55 -3.27
N ARG A 45 2.26 3.40 -4.57
CA ARG A 45 2.76 4.33 -5.60
C ARG A 45 1.83 5.52 -5.80
N THR A 46 0.53 5.25 -5.90
CA THR A 46 -0.47 6.25 -6.27
C THR A 46 -1.74 6.03 -5.45
N MET A 47 -2.44 7.13 -5.20
CA MET A 47 -3.81 7.13 -4.66
C MET A 47 -4.60 8.14 -5.48
N CYS A 48 -5.66 7.65 -6.12
CA CYS A 48 -6.45 8.42 -7.08
C CYS A 48 -7.90 8.47 -6.58
N LEU A 49 -8.57 9.60 -6.82
CA LEU A 49 -10.01 9.71 -6.63
C LEU A 49 -10.69 9.35 -7.95
N SER A 50 -11.83 8.65 -7.88
CA SER A 50 -12.66 8.39 -9.06
C SER A 50 -13.31 9.68 -9.57
N ALA A 51 -13.78 9.66 -10.81
CA ALA A 51 -14.47 10.81 -11.41
C ALA A 51 -15.79 11.14 -10.68
N GLU A 52 -16.36 10.16 -10.00
CA GLU A 52 -17.61 10.25 -9.24
C GLU A 52 -17.39 10.67 -7.78
N ALA A 53 -16.14 10.78 -7.32
CA ALA A 53 -15.85 11.19 -5.96
C ALA A 53 -16.36 12.61 -5.69
N SER A 54 -16.99 12.78 -4.54
CA SER A 54 -17.42 14.08 -4.03
C SER A 54 -16.22 15.02 -3.84
N MET A 55 -16.45 16.32 -4.03
CA MET A 55 -15.46 17.37 -3.83
C MET A 55 -15.29 17.71 -2.34
N GLU A 56 -14.95 16.69 -1.55
CA GLU A 56 -14.72 16.78 -0.11
C GLU A 56 -13.35 16.21 0.28
N MET A 57 -12.98 16.33 1.55
CA MET A 57 -11.71 15.80 2.04
C MET A 57 -11.79 14.28 2.19
N HIS A 58 -11.00 13.57 1.40
CA HIS A 58 -10.84 12.13 1.49
C HIS A 58 -9.56 11.79 2.27
N VAL A 59 -9.69 10.92 3.27
CA VAL A 59 -8.58 10.45 4.13
C VAL A 59 -8.47 8.95 4.01
N VAL A 60 -7.26 8.48 3.71
CA VAL A 60 -6.92 7.05 3.70
C VAL A 60 -5.87 6.80 4.78
N GLU A 61 -6.13 5.77 5.58
CA GLU A 61 -5.30 5.36 6.70
C GLU A 61 -4.77 3.96 6.45
N VAL A 62 -3.53 3.69 6.88
CA VAL A 62 -2.98 2.33 6.91
C VAL A 62 -2.80 1.89 8.35
N GLN A 63 -3.26 0.67 8.59
CA GLN A 63 -3.17 0.01 9.88
C GLN A 63 -2.30 -1.23 9.75
N ASP A 64 -1.24 -1.30 10.56
CA ASP A 64 -0.44 -2.51 10.72
C ASP A 64 -1.07 -3.41 11.79
N ARG A 65 -1.12 -4.73 11.54
CA ARG A 65 -1.61 -5.72 12.53
C ARG A 65 -0.61 -5.90 13.67
N ALA A 66 0.68 -5.57 13.49
CA ALA A 66 1.74 -5.82 14.46
C ALA A 66 1.82 -4.78 15.60
N SER A 67 1.03 -3.71 15.59
CA SER A 67 1.04 -2.73 16.68
C SER A 67 0.35 -3.29 17.93
N LEU A 68 1.14 -3.83 18.86
CA LEU A 68 0.78 -4.16 20.25
C LEU A 68 0.36 -2.94 21.10
N TRP A 69 0.34 -1.75 20.51
CA TRP A 69 -0.31 -0.58 21.06
C TRP A 69 -1.59 -0.28 20.27
N PRO A 70 -2.75 -0.06 20.93
CA PRO A 70 -3.93 0.51 20.30
C PRO A 70 -3.67 2.01 20.03
N GLY A 71 -2.67 2.30 19.21
CA GLY A 71 -2.17 3.63 18.91
C GLY A 71 -2.58 3.98 17.50
N ALA A 72 -3.63 4.79 17.43
CA ALA A 72 -4.18 5.54 16.31
C ALA A 72 -3.68 5.22 14.88
N PRO A 73 -4.58 4.93 13.91
CA PRO A 73 -4.20 4.83 12.51
C PRO A 73 -3.42 6.06 12.03
N PHE A 74 -2.42 5.85 11.17
CA PHE A 74 -1.64 6.93 10.60
C PHE A 74 -2.27 7.39 9.28
N PRO A 75 -2.61 8.69 9.12
CA PRO A 75 -3.13 9.19 7.87
C PRO A 75 -2.03 9.17 6.82
N LEU A 76 -2.21 8.39 5.75
CA LEU A 76 -1.26 8.36 4.65
C LEU A 76 -1.30 9.64 3.81
N ARG A 77 -2.51 10.22 3.68
CA ARG A 77 -2.72 11.43 2.90
C ARG A 77 -4.01 12.14 3.32
N THR A 78 -3.94 13.46 3.34
CA THR A 78 -5.09 14.36 3.28
C THR A 78 -5.05 15.04 1.91
N ALA A 79 -6.09 14.85 1.10
CA ALA A 79 -6.15 15.43 -0.25
C ALA A 79 -7.32 16.41 -0.35
N TYR A 80 -7.02 17.63 -0.80
CA TYR A 80 -7.98 18.57 -1.35
C TYR A 80 -7.70 18.65 -2.85
N ASP A 81 -8.68 18.26 -3.67
CA ASP A 81 -8.78 18.61 -5.10
C ASP A 81 -7.56 18.37 -6.02
N THR A 82 -6.67 17.42 -5.68
CA THR A 82 -5.52 17.11 -6.55
C THR A 82 -5.65 15.72 -7.14
N VAL A 83 -6.07 15.70 -8.41
CA VAL A 83 -5.84 14.59 -9.35
C VAL A 83 -4.34 14.34 -9.41
N ILE A 84 -3.91 13.12 -9.08
CA ILE A 84 -2.60 12.57 -9.45
C ILE A 84 -2.87 11.26 -10.18
#